data_AF-A0A0V0SAP1-F1
#
_entry.id   AF-A0A0V0SAP1-F1
#
_cell.length_a   1.000
_cell.length_b   1.000
_cell.length_c   1.000
_cell.angle_alpha   90.00
_cell.angle_beta   90.00
_cell.angle_gamma   90.00
#
_symmetry.space_group_name_H-M   'P 1'
#
loop_
_entity.id
_entity.type
_entity.pdbx_description
1 polymer ?
#
loop_
_entity_poly.entity_id
_entity_poly.type
_entity_poly.pdbx_seq_one_letter_code
_entity_poly.pdbx_strand_id
1 'polypeptide(L)'
;MSTMYSHRSKRYLKLPEHRRDQQIPEAFRTTMAGEDFLLWQSASSHILVLATGSNIRLMATRRTWALDGRFRVIPQWHQKLFTIHTFLAGKLVPAVYCLCTDKDLTSILIHKQ
;
A
#
# COMPACT_ATOMS: atom_id res chain seq x y z
N MET A 1 22.33 -17.05 0.41
CA MET A 1 20.87 -16.77 0.30
C MET A 1 20.11 -18.05 0.61
N SER A 2 19.12 -18.02 1.51
CA SER A 2 18.41 -19.21 2.02
C SER A 2 17.49 -19.86 0.97
N THR A 3 17.51 -21.19 0.91
CA THR A 3 16.71 -22.09 0.04
C THR A 3 15.20 -21.88 0.14
N MET A 4 14.71 -21.29 1.23
CA MET A 4 13.30 -20.91 1.37
C MET A 4 12.86 -19.79 0.40
N TYR A 5 13.78 -18.89 0.02
CA TYR A 5 13.46 -17.77 -0.86
C TYR A 5 13.19 -18.22 -2.30
N SER A 6 13.92 -19.22 -2.79
CA SER A 6 13.78 -19.74 -4.16
C SER A 6 12.53 -20.61 -4.35
N HIS A 7 12.04 -21.27 -3.30
CA HIS A 7 10.83 -22.10 -3.41
C HIS A 7 9.55 -21.26 -3.57
N ARG A 8 9.56 -20.04 -3.02
CA ARG A 8 8.44 -19.09 -3.11
C ARG A 8 8.46 -18.28 -4.39
N SER A 9 9.61 -18.14 -5.06
CA SER A 9 9.73 -17.35 -6.30
C SER A 9 8.92 -17.92 -7.46
N LYS A 10 8.76 -19.25 -7.50
CA LYS A 10 8.03 -19.98 -8.55
C LYS A 10 6.51 -19.75 -8.54
N ARG A 11 5.96 -19.13 -7.50
CA ARG A 11 4.52 -18.84 -7.36
C ARG A 11 4.16 -17.37 -7.61
N TYR A 12 5.14 -16.50 -7.84
CA TYR A 12 4.83 -15.12 -8.21
C TYR A 12 4.48 -15.05 -9.69
N LEU A 13 3.39 -14.35 -9.99
CA LEU A 13 3.08 -13.94 -11.36
C LEU A 13 4.33 -13.28 -11.96
N LYS A 14 4.65 -13.61 -13.22
CA LYS A 14 5.67 -12.89 -13.96
C LYS A 14 5.30 -11.41 -13.93
N LEU A 15 6.21 -10.59 -13.43
CA LEU A 15 6.00 -9.16 -13.38
C LEU A 15 5.92 -8.63 -14.83
N PRO A 16 5.05 -7.65 -15.12
CA PRO A 16 5.01 -7.00 -16.42
C PRO A 16 6.39 -6.49 -16.82
N GLU A 17 6.76 -6.55 -18.11
CA GLU A 17 8.08 -6.07 -18.56
C GLU A 17 8.22 -4.55 -18.40
N HIS A 18 7.10 -3.83 -18.43
CA HIS A 18 7.05 -2.39 -18.21
C HIS A 18 6.07 -2.00 -17.11
N ARG A 19 6.48 -1.05 -16.26
CA ARG A 19 5.67 -0.51 -15.15
C ARG A 19 4.32 0.08 -15.61
N ARG A 20 4.27 0.73 -16.78
CA ARG A 20 3.05 1.36 -17.32
C ARG A 20 1.94 0.35 -17.65
N ASP A 21 2.30 -0.92 -17.80
CA ASP A 21 1.37 -2.02 -18.07
C ASP A 21 0.89 -2.68 -16.75
N GLN A 22 1.32 -2.15 -15.59
CA GLN A 22 0.93 -2.65 -14.29
C GLN A 22 -0.52 -2.27 -13.97
N GLN A 23 -1.45 -3.09 -14.45
CA GLN A 23 -2.79 -3.15 -13.89
C GLN A 23 -2.76 -4.02 -12.64
N ILE A 24 -3.27 -3.52 -11.51
CA ILE A 24 -3.51 -4.36 -10.33
C ILE A 24 -4.61 -5.35 -10.73
N PRO A 25 -4.36 -6.68 -10.70
CA PRO A 25 -5.40 -7.67 -10.95
C PRO A 25 -6.61 -7.45 -10.04
N GLU A 26 -7.81 -7.65 -10.57
CA GLU A 26 -9.07 -7.44 -9.84
C GLU A 26 -9.13 -8.23 -8.53
N ALA A 27 -8.60 -9.46 -8.54
CA ALA A 27 -8.47 -10.31 -7.35
C ALA A 27 -7.63 -9.70 -6.21
N PHE A 28 -6.81 -8.68 -6.49
CA PHE A 28 -6.03 -7.95 -5.48
C PHE A 28 -6.59 -6.56 -5.16
N ARG A 29 -7.70 -6.17 -5.79
CA ARG A 29 -8.40 -4.90 -5.50
C ARG A 29 -9.41 -5.02 -4.39
N THR A 30 -9.80 -6.24 -4.02
CA THR A 30 -10.76 -6.53 -2.96
C THR A 30 -10.09 -7.32 -1.83
N THR A 31 -10.57 -7.12 -0.61
CA THR A 31 -10.22 -7.97 0.53
C THR A 31 -10.80 -9.37 0.36
N MET A 32 -10.36 -10.32 1.19
CA MET A 32 -10.94 -11.67 1.24
C MET A 32 -12.43 -11.68 1.61
N ALA A 33 -12.93 -10.60 2.23
CA ALA A 33 -14.33 -10.42 2.58
C ALA A 33 -15.15 -9.75 1.47
N GLY A 34 -14.54 -9.47 0.31
CA GLY A 34 -15.20 -8.80 -0.83
C GLY A 34 -15.31 -7.28 -0.70
N GLU A 35 -14.73 -6.67 0.34
CA GLU A 35 -14.68 -5.19 0.45
C GLU A 35 -13.61 -4.62 -0.48
N ASP A 36 -13.91 -3.52 -1.18
CA ASP A 36 -12.93 -2.77 -1.96
C ASP A 36 -11.74 -2.35 -1.10
N PHE A 37 -10.55 -2.55 -1.64
CA PHE A 37 -9.28 -2.28 -0.98
C PHE A 37 -8.39 -1.34 -1.77
N LEU A 38 -8.51 -1.30 -3.10
CA LEU A 38 -7.84 -0.30 -3.92
C LEU A 38 -8.61 1.03 -3.86
N LEU A 39 -8.16 1.95 -3.02
CA LEU A 39 -8.83 3.24 -2.82
C LEU A 39 -8.49 4.24 -3.93
N TRP A 40 -7.21 4.32 -4.32
CA TRP A 40 -6.78 5.26 -5.34
C TRP A 40 -5.49 4.81 -6.06
N GLN A 41 -5.39 5.15 -7.33
CA GLN A 41 -4.19 4.91 -8.13
C GLN A 41 -3.90 6.12 -9.02
N SER A 42 -2.65 6.59 -8.98
CA SER A 42 -2.15 7.59 -9.93
C SER A 42 -1.64 6.93 -11.20
N ALA A 43 -2.13 7.37 -12.35
CA ALA A 43 -1.57 6.95 -13.65
C ALA A 43 -0.18 7.53 -13.92
N SER A 44 0.11 8.74 -13.41
CA SER A 44 1.33 9.50 -13.72
C SER A 44 2.42 9.37 -12.65
N SER A 45 2.06 9.41 -11.37
CA SER A 45 2.99 9.36 -10.24
C SER A 45 3.17 7.93 -9.71
N HIS A 46 2.45 6.94 -10.28
CA HIS A 46 2.56 5.54 -9.87
C HIS A 46 2.44 5.34 -8.35
N ILE A 47 1.56 6.14 -7.73
CA ILE A 47 1.18 6.02 -6.33
C ILE A 47 -0.03 5.10 -6.27
N LEU A 48 0.03 4.13 -5.37
CA LEU A 48 -1.07 3.25 -5.05
C LEU A 48 -1.48 3.48 -3.60
N VAL A 49 -2.77 3.78 -3.37
CA VAL A 49 -3.33 3.90 -2.02
C VAL A 49 -4.33 2.77 -1.82
N LEU A 50 -4.08 1.97 -0.80
CA LEU A 50 -4.91 0.83 -0.42
C LEU A 50 -5.54 1.10 0.95
N ALA A 51 -6.86 1.03 1.01
CA ALA A 51 -7.64 1.13 2.23
C ALA A 51 -9.05 0.60 1.97
N THR A 52 -9.66 0.05 3.00
CA THR A 52 -11.09 -0.26 2.98
C THR A 52 -11.93 0.96 3.35
N GLY A 53 -13.20 0.98 2.95
CA GLY A 53 -14.14 2.02 3.37
C GLY A 53 -14.31 2.05 4.89
N SER A 54 -14.33 0.87 5.52
CA SER A 54 -14.34 0.71 6.98
C SER A 54 -13.11 1.36 7.66
N ASN A 55 -11.91 1.21 7.10
CA ASN A 55 -10.68 1.83 7.61
C ASN A 55 -10.72 3.36 7.49
N ILE A 56 -11.19 3.88 6.35
CA ILE A 56 -11.32 5.33 6.15
C ILE A 56 -12.32 5.94 7.13
N ARG A 57 -13.48 5.31 7.31
CA ARG A 57 -14.48 5.75 8.30
C ARG A 57 -13.92 5.69 9.72
N LEU A 58 -13.20 4.63 10.07
CA LEU A 58 -12.53 4.53 11.36
C LEU A 58 -11.55 5.69 11.54
N MET A 59 -10.67 5.95 10.57
CA MET A 59 -9.71 7.04 10.63
C MET A 59 -10.38 8.41 10.76
N ALA A 60 -11.49 8.65 10.06
CA ALA A 60 -12.24 9.90 10.13
C ALA A 60 -12.79 10.20 11.54
N THR A 61 -12.99 9.17 12.37
CA THR A 61 -13.44 9.33 13.77
C THR A 61 -12.29 9.53 14.77
N ARG A 62 -11.04 9.52 14.31
CA ARG A 62 -9.86 9.50 15.17
C ARG A 62 -9.08 10.81 15.04
N ARG A 63 -8.70 11.39 16.18
CA ARG A 63 -7.92 12.64 16.23
C ARG A 63 -6.43 12.44 15.96
N THR A 64 -5.93 11.23 16.20
CA THR A 64 -4.50 10.91 16.11
C THR A 64 -4.28 9.76 15.15
N TRP A 65 -3.30 9.96 14.28
CA TRP A 65 -2.82 9.00 13.31
C TRP A 65 -1.30 9.04 13.30
N ALA A 66 -0.68 7.90 12.97
CA ALA A 66 0.77 7.76 12.91
C ALA A 66 1.18 7.28 11.52
N LEU A 67 2.30 7.79 11.02
CA LEU A 67 2.89 7.36 9.77
C LEU A 67 4.07 6.44 10.08
N ASP A 68 4.12 5.27 9.46
CA ASP A 68 5.28 4.37 9.46
C ASP A 68 5.74 4.11 8.02
N GLY A 69 7.05 4.05 7.80
CA GLY A 69 7.66 3.89 6.48
C GLY A 69 8.81 2.88 6.45
N ARG A 70 8.98 2.07 7.50
CA ARG A 70 10.15 1.19 7.65
C ARG A 70 9.94 -0.20 7.06
N PHE A 71 9.50 -0.27 5.81
CA PHE A 71 9.37 -1.55 5.11
C PHE A 71 10.65 -1.87 4.30
N ARG A 72 11.25 -3.03 4.58
CA ARG A 72 12.45 -3.51 3.86
C ARG A 72 12.14 -4.34 2.62
N VAL A 73 10.92 -4.84 2.51
CA VAL A 73 10.46 -5.66 1.38
C VAL A 73 9.32 -4.92 0.70
N ILE A 74 9.55 -4.53 -0.55
CA ILE A 74 8.63 -3.72 -1.36
C ILE A 74 8.56 -4.39 -2.73
N PRO A 75 7.39 -4.39 -3.41
CA PRO A 75 7.31 -4.89 -4.78
C PRO A 75 8.33 -4.19 -5.68
N GLN A 76 8.97 -4.93 -6.58
CA GLN A 76 10.07 -4.44 -7.44
C GLN A 76 9.79 -3.10 -8.15
N TRP A 77 8.52 -2.85 -8.49
CA TRP A 77 8.11 -1.62 -9.19
C TRP A 77 7.95 -0.40 -8.29
N HIS A 78 7.85 -0.57 -6.97
CA HIS A 78 7.73 0.50 -5.99
C HIS A 78 9.01 0.59 -5.18
N GLN A 79 9.38 1.80 -4.79
CA GLN A 79 10.63 2.03 -4.07
C GLN A 79 10.40 2.27 -2.59
N LYS A 80 9.18 2.70 -2.21
CA LYS A 80 8.81 2.97 -0.82
C LYS A 80 7.38 2.49 -0.55
N LEU A 81 7.18 1.93 0.64
CA LEU A 81 5.87 1.65 1.22
C LEU A 81 5.78 2.42 2.53
N PHE A 82 4.67 3.13 2.72
CA PHE A 82 4.32 3.70 4.03
C PHE A 82 2.90 3.31 4.41
N THR A 83 2.65 3.31 5.71
CA THR A 83 1.38 2.98 6.31
C THR A 83 0.93 4.11 7.20
N ILE A 84 -0.35 4.47 7.10
CA ILE A 84 -1.00 5.33 8.07
C ILE A 84 -1.74 4.44 9.05
N HIS A 85 -1.36 4.56 10.32
CA HIS A 85 -1.91 3.80 11.42
C HIS A 85 -2.92 4.61 12.20
N THR A 86 -3.92 3.90 12.71
CA THR A 86 -4.93 4.43 13.62
C THR A 86 -5.01 3.57 14.88
N PHE A 87 -5.56 4.13 15.96
CA PHE A 87 -5.80 3.36 17.18
C PHE A 87 -7.15 2.63 17.11
N LEU A 88 -7.12 1.33 17.37
CA LEU A 88 -8.28 0.47 17.50
C LEU A 88 -8.11 -0.41 18.75
N ALA A 89 -9.03 -0.27 19.71
CA ALA A 89 -9.02 -1.04 20.96
C ALA A 89 -7.65 -1.02 21.69
N GLY A 90 -7.04 0.18 21.79
CA GLY A 90 -5.74 0.37 22.45
C GLY A 90 -4.52 -0.11 21.64
N LYS A 91 -4.72 -0.61 20.42
CA LYS A 91 -3.64 -1.07 19.54
C LYS A 91 -3.49 -0.16 18.33
N LEU A 92 -2.24 0.04 17.91
CA LEU A 92 -1.92 0.77 16.70
C LEU A 92 -2.04 -0.19 15.51
N VAL A 93 -3.00 0.04 14.61
CA VAL A 93 -3.28 -0.81 13.46
C VAL A 93 -3.07 -0.04 12.15
N PRO A 94 -2.41 -0.63 11.14
CA PRO A 94 -2.32 -0.01 9.82
C PRO A 94 -3.71 0.03 9.18
N ALA A 95 -4.12 1.21 8.72
CA ALA A 95 -5.44 1.44 8.13
C ALA A 95 -5.36 1.83 6.65
N VAL A 96 -4.29 2.52 6.26
CA VAL A 96 -4.00 2.90 4.86
C VAL A 96 -2.58 2.47 4.52
N TYR A 97 -2.40 1.89 3.33
CA TYR A 97 -1.10 1.55 2.78
C TYR A 97 -0.88 2.36 1.51
N CYS A 98 0.29 2.96 1.38
CA CYS A 98 0.67 3.73 0.21
C CYS A 98 1.97 3.20 -0.37
N LEU A 99 1.91 2.73 -1.61
CA LEU A 99 3.11 2.34 -2.36
C LEU A 99 3.46 3.48 -3.31
N CYS A 100 4.73 3.90 -3.26
CA CYS A 100 5.21 5.05 -4.02
C CYS A 100 6.52 4.75 -4.75
N THR A 101 6.77 5.58 -5.76
CA THR A 101 8.07 5.68 -6.41
C THR A 101 8.88 6.81 -5.77
N ASP A 102 10.21 6.71 -5.80
CA ASP A 102 11.12 7.52 -4.98
C ASP A 102 10.96 9.04 -5.18
N LYS A 103 10.39 9.47 -6.32
CA LYS A 103 10.20 10.88 -6.69
C LYS A 103 8.99 11.56 -6.04
N ASP A 104 8.01 10.81 -5.53
CA ASP A 104 6.69 11.36 -5.15
C ASP A 104 6.49 11.57 -3.64
N LEU A 105 7.48 11.24 -2.81
CA LEU A 105 7.33 11.40 -1.35
C LEU A 105 7.23 12.86 -0.91
N THR A 106 7.89 13.77 -1.62
CA THR A 106 7.95 15.18 -1.26
C THR A 106 6.58 15.83 -1.34
N SER A 107 5.69 15.37 -2.23
CA SER A 107 4.34 15.96 -2.41
C SER A 107 3.29 15.40 -1.44
N ILE A 108 3.38 14.12 -1.07
CA ILE A 108 2.37 13.46 -0.22
C ILE A 108 2.48 13.91 1.26
N LEU A 109 3.68 14.25 1.73
CA LEU A 109 3.91 14.70 3.11
C LEU A 109 3.55 16.18 3.36
N ILE A 110 3.40 17.00 2.31
CA ILE A 110 3.24 18.46 2.46
C ILE A 110 1.77 18.91 2.57
N HIS A 111 0.79 18.05 2.25
CA HIS A 111 -0.63 18.43 2.43
C HIS A 111 -1.17 18.07 3.82
N LYS A 112 -0.79 18.87 4.82
CA LYS A 112 -1.59 19.10 6.04
C LYS A 112 -1.53 20.60 6.38
N GLN A 113 -2.61 21.33 6.10
CA GLN A 113 -2.97 22.50 6.90
C GLN A 113 -3.69 22.00 8.17
#